data_AF-I1P5G3-F1
#
_entry.id   AF-I1P5G3-F1
#
_cell.length_a   1.000
_cell.length_b   1.000
_cell.length_c   1.000
_cell.angle_alpha   90.00
_cell.angle_beta   90.00
_cell.angle_gamma   90.00
#
_symmetry.space_group_name_H-M   'P 1'
#
loop_
_entity.id
_entity.type
_entity.pdbx_description
1 polymer ?
#
loop_
_entity_poly.entity_id
_entity_poly.type
_entity_poly.pdbx_seq_one_letter_code
_entity_poly.pdbx_strand_id
1 'polypeptide(L)'
;MEEGEGLCEIARLPEELLSAAISRASPRDACHAAAVSPAFRAAADSDAVWASFLPRDLPDLADGELSPAPASKKELFLRLSDGPYLLSDRLMSMWLDRETGAKCYMLSARSLVIIWGDTPHYWRWIPLTDSRFAEGAELIDVCWLEIRGRIHSKMLSPNSTYAAYMVFKIADEFYGLDAPFQEASVSLGGRGSTKIVCVQSYDSEDEEVPENYWPMSIGPLLRRRARRRDRRLVLDEDVTVPQKRTDEWMELEMGEFINEEGEDGEVCFSLMETKGGNWKRGLIVQGIEIRLKKSG
;
A
#
# COMPACT_ATOMS: atom_id res chain seq x y z
N MET A 1 15.22 -32.25 -53.34
CA MET A 1 15.50 -31.67 -52.01
C MET A 1 14.51 -30.55 -51.84
N GLU A 2 13.37 -30.85 -51.25
CA GLU A 2 12.44 -29.83 -50.75
C GLU A 2 12.92 -29.45 -49.36
N GLU A 3 13.57 -28.29 -49.25
CA GLU A 3 13.72 -27.62 -47.96
C GLU A 3 12.40 -26.91 -47.68
N GLY A 4 11.50 -27.62 -47.00
CA GLY A 4 10.33 -26.99 -46.39
C GLY A 4 10.81 -26.16 -45.20
N GLU A 5 11.04 -24.87 -45.42
CA GLU A 5 11.04 -23.89 -44.34
C GLU A 5 9.68 -24.01 -43.63
N GLY A 6 9.69 -24.63 -42.44
CA GLY A 6 8.57 -24.62 -41.53
C GLY A 6 8.33 -23.20 -41.04
N LEU A 7 7.80 -22.34 -41.91
CA LEU A 7 7.29 -21.03 -41.54
C LEU A 7 6.20 -21.27 -40.49
N CYS A 8 6.48 -20.81 -39.27
CA CYS A 8 5.59 -20.90 -38.12
C CYS A 8 4.17 -20.49 -38.55
N GLU A 9 3.19 -21.41 -38.52
CA GLU A 9 1.84 -21.17 -39.07
C GLU A 9 1.16 -19.93 -38.47
N ILE A 10 1.55 -19.57 -37.25
CA ILE A 10 1.08 -18.40 -36.53
C ILE A 10 1.50 -17.07 -37.20
N ALA A 11 2.59 -17.06 -37.96
CA ALA A 11 3.06 -15.90 -38.73
C ALA A 11 2.19 -15.62 -39.98
N ARG A 12 1.25 -16.52 -40.31
CA ARG A 12 0.24 -16.31 -41.36
C ARG A 12 -1.03 -15.63 -40.83
N LEU A 13 -1.18 -15.47 -39.52
CA LEU A 13 -2.32 -14.77 -38.94
C LEU A 13 -2.17 -13.25 -39.17
N PRO A 14 -3.25 -12.55 -39.56
CA PRO A 14 -3.28 -11.09 -39.59
C PRO A 14 -2.94 -10.52 -38.21
N GLU A 15 -2.20 -9.40 -38.18
CA GLU A 15 -1.82 -8.68 -36.96
C GLU A 15 -3.03 -8.31 -36.10
N GLU A 16 -4.18 -8.08 -36.73
CA GLU A 16 -5.46 -7.78 -36.08
C GLU A 16 -5.95 -8.93 -35.20
N LEU A 17 -5.81 -10.18 -35.65
CA LEU A 17 -6.20 -11.36 -34.88
C LEU A 17 -5.22 -11.59 -33.72
N LEU A 18 -3.93 -11.36 -33.95
CA LEU A 18 -2.92 -11.41 -32.89
C LEU A 18 -3.20 -10.35 -31.83
N SER A 19 -3.47 -9.11 -32.25
CA SER A 19 -3.78 -7.99 -31.35
C SER A 19 -5.06 -8.26 -30.56
N ALA A 20 -6.11 -8.77 -31.20
CA ALA A 20 -7.36 -9.11 -30.52
C ALA A 20 -7.18 -10.25 -29.49
N ALA A 21 -6.33 -11.24 -29.79
CA ALA A 21 -6.00 -12.30 -28.85
C ALA A 21 -5.19 -11.76 -27.66
N ILE A 22 -4.13 -10.98 -27.93
CA ILE A 22 -3.25 -10.41 -26.90
C ILE A 22 -4.01 -9.41 -26.02
N SER A 23 -4.94 -8.63 -26.57
CA SER A 23 -5.76 -7.66 -25.80
C SER A 23 -6.64 -8.29 -24.71
N ARG A 24 -6.86 -9.62 -24.78
CA ARG A 24 -7.62 -10.40 -23.79
C ARG A 24 -6.73 -11.06 -22.74
N ALA A 25 -5.41 -10.97 -22.89
CA ALA A 25 -4.44 -11.50 -21.94
C ALA A 25 -4.07 -10.44 -20.89
N SER A 26 -3.07 -10.71 -20.05
CA SER A 26 -2.54 -9.71 -19.11
C SER A 26 -1.47 -8.81 -19.77
N PRO A 27 -1.18 -7.63 -19.22
CA PRO A 27 0.00 -6.83 -19.60
C PRO A 27 1.30 -7.63 -19.60
N ARG A 28 1.45 -8.54 -18.63
CA ARG A 28 2.60 -9.45 -18.53
C ARG A 28 2.67 -10.42 -19.72
N ASP A 29 1.55 -11.01 -20.10
CA ASP A 29 1.47 -11.92 -21.25
C ASP A 29 1.74 -11.19 -22.56
N ALA A 30 1.29 -9.95 -22.71
CA ALA A 30 1.62 -9.13 -23.89
C ALA A 30 3.14 -8.89 -24.00
N CYS A 31 3.81 -8.63 -22.88
CA CYS A 31 5.26 -8.49 -22.85
C CYS A 31 5.98 -9.80 -23.25
N HIS A 32 5.50 -10.95 -22.77
CA HIS A 32 6.02 -12.24 -23.19
C HIS A 32 5.77 -12.52 -24.68
N ALA A 33 4.58 -12.21 -25.19
CA ALA A 33 4.22 -12.36 -26.59
C ALA A 33 5.17 -11.54 -27.49
N ALA A 34 5.50 -10.30 -27.10
CA ALA A 34 6.42 -9.44 -27.85
C ALA A 34 7.85 -10.01 -28.01
N ALA A 35 8.24 -10.98 -27.19
CA ALA A 35 9.53 -11.67 -27.29
C ALA A 35 9.52 -12.84 -28.30
N VAL A 36 8.34 -13.32 -28.73
CA VAL A 36 8.20 -14.52 -29.57
C VAL A 36 8.66 -14.29 -31.00
N SER A 37 8.22 -13.21 -31.65
CA SER A 37 8.59 -12.88 -33.03
C SER A 37 8.36 -11.40 -33.35
N PRO A 38 8.90 -10.86 -34.46
CA PRO A 38 8.62 -9.50 -34.90
C PRO A 38 7.13 -9.21 -35.13
N ALA A 39 6.37 -10.18 -35.65
CA ALA A 39 4.93 -10.03 -35.88
C ALA A 39 4.16 -9.96 -34.55
N PHE A 40 4.52 -10.80 -33.57
CA PHE A 40 3.94 -10.71 -32.23
C PHE A 40 4.32 -9.41 -31.53
N ARG A 41 5.54 -8.92 -31.70
CA ARG A 41 5.97 -7.63 -31.15
C ARG A 41 5.15 -6.49 -31.69
N ALA A 42 4.93 -6.43 -33.01
CA ALA A 42 4.10 -5.40 -33.62
C ALA A 42 2.67 -5.39 -33.03
N ALA A 43 2.03 -6.56 -32.97
CA ALA A 43 0.70 -6.71 -32.39
C ALA A 43 0.68 -6.35 -30.88
N ALA A 44 1.61 -6.89 -30.10
CA ALA A 44 1.69 -6.72 -28.65
C ALA A 44 2.01 -5.28 -28.24
N ASP A 45 2.74 -4.53 -29.06
CA ASP A 45 3.12 -3.13 -28.79
C ASP A 45 2.09 -2.14 -29.33
N SER A 46 1.02 -2.62 -29.98
CA SER A 46 -0.03 -1.76 -30.56
C SER A 46 -0.85 -1.04 -29.48
N ASP A 47 -1.20 0.21 -29.75
CA ASP A 47 -2.09 0.99 -28.86
C ASP A 47 -3.48 0.34 -28.70
N ALA A 48 -3.92 -0.48 -29.65
CA ALA A 48 -5.18 -1.22 -29.52
C ALA A 48 -5.11 -2.24 -28.37
N VAL A 49 -3.98 -2.94 -28.23
CA VAL A 49 -3.73 -3.87 -27.11
C VAL A 49 -3.59 -3.10 -25.81
N TRP A 50 -2.74 -2.07 -25.74
CA TRP A 50 -2.52 -1.35 -24.48
C TRP A 50 -3.74 -0.53 -24.03
N ALA A 51 -4.66 -0.20 -24.93
CA ALA A 51 -5.96 0.38 -24.56
C ALA A 51 -6.85 -0.56 -23.75
N SER A 52 -6.74 -1.89 -23.91
CA SER A 52 -7.54 -2.83 -23.14
C SER A 52 -6.98 -3.06 -21.74
N PHE A 53 -5.69 -2.77 -21.53
CA PHE A 53 -5.01 -2.89 -20.23
C PHE A 53 -5.12 -1.64 -19.35
N LEU A 54 -5.37 -0.48 -19.96
CA LEU A 54 -5.59 0.75 -19.22
C LEU A 54 -7.03 0.80 -18.68
N PRO A 55 -7.23 1.15 -17.39
CA PRO A 55 -8.55 1.46 -16.88
C PRO A 55 -9.21 2.57 -17.69
N ARG A 56 -10.49 2.43 -17.99
CA ARG A 56 -11.25 3.44 -18.76
C ARG A 56 -11.57 4.69 -17.96
N ASP A 57 -11.52 4.58 -16.64
CA ASP A 57 -11.93 5.56 -15.65
C ASP A 57 -10.75 5.97 -14.76
N LEU A 58 -9.64 6.36 -15.40
CA LEU A 58 -8.50 6.93 -14.68
C LEU A 58 -8.90 8.27 -14.04
N PRO A 59 -8.59 8.50 -12.75
CA PRO A 59 -8.82 9.76 -12.07
C PRO A 59 -7.91 10.87 -12.60
N ASP A 60 -8.32 12.12 -12.38
CA ASP A 60 -7.54 13.30 -12.76
C ASP A 60 -6.27 13.42 -11.89
N LEU A 61 -5.11 13.38 -12.54
CA LEU A 61 -3.81 13.54 -11.89
C LEU A 61 -3.49 15.01 -11.62
N ALA A 62 -2.62 15.27 -10.65
CA ALA A 62 -2.17 16.62 -10.33
C ALA A 62 -1.39 17.27 -11.47
N ASP A 63 -1.37 18.61 -11.49
CA ASP A 63 -0.60 19.38 -12.46
C ASP A 63 0.88 18.98 -12.47
N GLY A 64 1.39 18.74 -13.68
CA GLY A 64 2.77 18.33 -13.94
C GLY A 64 3.02 16.81 -13.91
N GLU A 65 2.07 16.02 -13.39
CA GLU A 65 2.13 14.57 -13.47
C GLU A 65 2.08 14.11 -14.94
N LEU A 66 2.84 13.07 -15.27
CA LEU A 66 3.00 12.55 -16.64
C LEU A 66 3.53 13.55 -17.68
N SER A 67 4.25 14.61 -17.27
CA SER A 67 4.98 15.48 -18.21
C SER A 67 6.38 14.90 -18.55
N PRO A 68 6.84 14.94 -19.82
CA PRO A 68 6.05 15.24 -21.03
C PRO A 68 5.02 14.15 -21.30
N ALA A 69 3.93 14.47 -22.01
CA ALA A 69 2.86 13.51 -22.28
C ALA A 69 3.39 12.21 -22.92
N PRO A 70 2.88 11.02 -22.51
CA PRO A 70 3.34 9.75 -23.05
C PRO A 70 3.02 9.64 -24.55
N ALA A 71 3.96 9.08 -25.32
CA ALA A 71 3.85 8.96 -26.78
C ALA A 71 2.96 7.79 -27.23
N SER A 72 2.64 6.86 -26.33
CA SER A 72 1.77 5.69 -26.60
C SER A 72 1.02 5.26 -25.34
N LYS A 73 0.01 4.42 -25.50
CA LYS A 73 -0.71 3.80 -24.37
C LYS A 73 0.15 2.83 -23.60
N LYS A 74 1.08 2.15 -24.29
CA LYS A 74 2.11 1.32 -23.66
C LYS A 74 2.97 2.15 -22.72
N GLU A 75 3.48 3.28 -23.21
CA GLU A 75 4.28 4.19 -22.39
C GLU A 75 3.50 4.75 -21.21
N LEU A 76 2.23 5.14 -21.42
CA LEU A 76 1.35 5.57 -20.33
C LEU A 76 1.21 4.48 -19.26
N PHE A 77 0.94 3.24 -19.65
CA PHE A 77 0.82 2.12 -18.72
C PHE A 77 2.13 1.91 -17.95
N LEU A 78 3.26 1.84 -18.65
CA LEU A 78 4.57 1.61 -18.01
C LEU A 78 4.86 2.71 -16.99
N ARG A 79 4.65 3.98 -17.36
CA ARG A 79 4.82 5.12 -16.46
C ARG A 79 3.92 4.99 -15.24
N LEU A 80 2.63 4.69 -15.41
CA LEU A 80 1.68 4.49 -14.32
C LEU A 80 1.99 3.26 -13.45
N SER A 81 2.73 2.27 -13.97
CA SER A 81 3.12 1.07 -13.23
C SER A 81 4.48 1.19 -12.53
N ASP A 82 5.30 2.17 -12.92
CA ASP A 82 6.64 2.38 -12.36
C ASP A 82 6.61 3.12 -11.01
N GLY A 83 5.53 3.81 -10.67
CA GLY A 83 5.41 4.48 -9.38
C GLY A 83 4.11 5.27 -9.17
N PRO A 84 3.91 5.83 -7.97
CA PRO A 84 2.71 6.56 -7.62
C PRO A 84 2.67 7.96 -8.27
N TYR A 85 1.49 8.38 -8.72
CA TYR A 85 1.18 9.72 -9.24
C TYR A 85 0.15 10.39 -8.34
N LEU A 86 0.36 11.65 -7.97
CA LEU A 86 -0.59 12.38 -7.15
C LEU A 86 -1.89 12.63 -7.93
N LEU A 87 -3.02 12.47 -7.26
CA LEU A 87 -4.31 12.93 -7.78
C LEU A 87 -4.42 14.45 -7.65
N SER A 88 -5.41 15.03 -8.33
CA SER A 88 -5.62 16.49 -8.37
C SER A 88 -5.70 17.16 -6.99
N ASP A 89 -6.21 16.46 -5.98
CA ASP A 89 -6.28 16.95 -4.60
C ASP A 89 -4.93 16.92 -3.85
N ARG A 90 -3.94 16.19 -4.39
CA ARG A 90 -2.64 15.87 -3.77
C ARG A 90 -2.75 15.19 -2.41
N LEU A 91 -3.92 14.68 -2.04
CA LEU A 91 -4.18 13.95 -0.82
C LEU A 91 -4.15 12.43 -1.05
N MET A 92 -4.27 12.01 -2.30
CA MET A 92 -4.15 10.63 -2.72
C MET A 92 -3.12 10.52 -3.84
N SER A 93 -2.55 9.32 -3.98
CA SER A 93 -1.77 8.95 -5.16
C SER A 93 -2.27 7.63 -5.71
N MET A 94 -2.10 7.41 -7.01
CA MET A 94 -2.42 6.14 -7.65
C MET A 94 -1.28 5.58 -8.49
N TRP A 95 -1.33 4.29 -8.74
CA TRP A 95 -0.52 3.59 -9.75
C TRP A 95 -1.28 2.38 -10.26
N LEU A 96 -0.75 1.75 -11.32
CA LEU A 96 -1.28 0.49 -11.82
C LEU A 96 -0.42 -0.67 -11.32
N ASP A 97 -1.06 -1.74 -10.88
CA ASP A 97 -0.36 -3.00 -10.69
C ASP A 97 0.22 -3.46 -12.02
N ARG A 98 1.53 -3.74 -12.03
CA ARG A 98 2.28 -4.02 -13.25
C ARG A 98 1.85 -5.31 -13.96
N GLU A 99 1.34 -6.28 -13.21
CA GLU A 99 0.99 -7.59 -13.75
C GLU A 99 -0.42 -7.61 -14.33
N THR A 100 -1.35 -6.91 -13.68
CA THR A 100 -2.79 -6.98 -13.98
C THR A 100 -3.36 -5.70 -14.59
N GLY A 101 -2.72 -4.55 -14.38
CA GLY A 101 -3.27 -3.24 -14.70
C GLY A 101 -4.32 -2.75 -13.71
N ALA A 102 -4.48 -3.40 -12.55
CA ALA A 102 -5.44 -2.99 -11.54
C ALA A 102 -5.04 -1.66 -10.86
N LYS A 103 -6.03 -0.82 -10.54
CA LYS A 103 -5.82 0.46 -9.88
C LYS A 103 -5.42 0.25 -8.42
N CYS A 104 -4.27 0.78 -8.02
CA CYS A 104 -3.80 0.82 -6.63
C CYS A 104 -3.74 2.27 -6.15
N TYR A 105 -3.91 2.48 -4.84
CA TYR A 105 -3.96 3.83 -4.26
C TYR A 105 -3.18 3.92 -2.97
N MET A 106 -2.76 5.14 -2.63
CA MET A 106 -2.34 5.50 -1.30
C MET A 106 -3.07 6.76 -0.87
N LEU A 107 -3.64 6.72 0.33
CA LEU A 107 -4.23 7.87 1.01
C LEU A 107 -3.18 8.48 1.91
N SER A 108 -2.90 9.78 1.76
CA SER A 108 -2.02 10.50 2.68
C SER A 108 -2.60 10.60 4.08
N ALA A 109 -1.76 10.84 5.08
CA ALA A 109 -2.18 11.13 6.44
C ALA A 109 -3.20 12.28 6.52
N ARG A 110 -3.08 13.29 5.62
CA ARG A 110 -4.04 14.40 5.50
C ARG A 110 -5.42 13.99 5.01
N SER A 111 -5.51 12.86 4.29
CA SER A 111 -6.79 12.27 3.86
C SER A 111 -7.43 11.38 4.94
N LEU A 112 -6.73 11.11 6.05
CA LEU A 112 -7.21 10.25 7.12
C LEU A 112 -7.95 11.05 8.20
N VAL A 113 -8.86 10.38 8.89
CA VAL A 113 -9.48 10.89 10.12
C VAL A 113 -8.63 10.41 11.29
N ILE A 114 -7.81 11.32 11.82
CA ILE A 114 -6.99 11.08 13.01
C ILE A 114 -7.67 11.77 14.20
N ILE A 115 -8.08 11.00 15.21
CA ILE A 115 -8.70 11.58 16.41
C ILE A 115 -7.67 12.46 17.13
N TRP A 116 -8.08 13.72 17.33
CA TRP A 116 -7.23 14.81 17.80
C TRP A 116 -6.03 15.18 16.91
N GLY A 117 -6.06 14.81 15.63
CA GLY A 117 -4.99 15.12 14.66
C GLY A 117 -4.69 16.63 14.54
N ASP A 118 -5.70 17.47 14.76
CA ASP A 118 -5.55 18.94 14.72
C ASP A 118 -5.31 19.56 16.11
N THR A 119 -5.06 18.73 17.14
CA THR A 119 -4.72 19.18 18.49
C THR A 119 -3.20 19.10 18.69
N PRO A 120 -2.47 20.24 18.70
CA PRO A 120 -1.00 20.25 18.72
C PRO A 120 -0.34 19.63 19.96
N HIS A 121 -1.10 19.33 21.01
CA HIS A 121 -0.61 18.64 22.19
C HIS A 121 -0.49 17.12 21.97
N TYR A 122 -1.21 16.60 20.98
CA TYR A 122 -1.40 15.19 20.73
C TYR A 122 -0.78 14.76 19.41
N TRP A 123 -0.90 15.61 18.39
CA TRP A 123 -0.40 15.36 17.04
C TRP A 123 0.28 16.59 16.47
N ARG A 124 1.26 16.37 15.61
CA ARG A 124 1.92 17.40 14.82
C ARG A 124 1.94 16.98 13.36
N TRP A 125 1.52 17.88 12.49
CA TRP A 125 1.74 17.72 11.05
C TRP A 125 3.17 18.12 10.72
N ILE A 126 3.92 17.21 10.10
CA ILE A 126 5.34 17.41 9.77
C ILE A 126 5.57 17.33 8.27
N PRO A 127 6.51 18.10 7.70
CA PRO A 127 6.91 17.93 6.32
C PRO A 127 7.60 16.58 6.12
N LEU A 128 7.33 15.92 5.00
CA LEU A 128 8.02 14.68 4.61
C LEU A 128 8.91 14.94 3.40
N THR A 129 10.22 14.70 3.54
CA THR A 129 11.20 14.91 2.45
C THR A 129 11.38 13.69 1.56
N ASP A 130 10.96 12.54 2.04
CA ASP A 130 11.10 11.20 1.47
C ASP A 130 9.73 10.61 1.06
N SER A 131 8.76 11.49 0.83
CA SER A 131 7.38 11.16 0.43
C SER A 131 6.94 12.03 -0.74
N ARG A 132 5.99 11.52 -1.53
CA ARG A 132 5.29 12.33 -2.54
C ARG A 132 4.26 13.27 -1.91
N PHE A 133 3.77 12.92 -0.72
CA PHE A 133 2.89 13.80 0.06
C PHE A 133 3.74 14.82 0.83
N ALA A 134 3.27 16.07 0.84
CA ALA A 134 3.99 17.16 1.47
C ALA A 134 4.11 16.99 2.99
N GLU A 135 3.10 16.37 3.62
CA GLU A 135 3.01 16.25 5.08
C GLU A 135 2.62 14.85 5.52
N GLY A 136 3.10 14.48 6.72
CA GLY A 136 2.69 13.33 7.51
C GLY A 136 2.19 13.75 8.89
N ALA A 137 1.66 12.80 9.66
CA ALA A 137 1.18 13.05 11.02
C ALA A 137 2.08 12.36 12.04
N GLU A 138 2.73 13.13 12.90
CA GLU A 138 3.54 12.64 14.01
C GLU A 138 2.73 12.66 15.31
N LEU A 139 2.71 11.53 15.99
CA LEU A 139 2.09 11.37 17.28
C LEU A 139 3.00 11.90 18.40
N ILE A 140 2.57 12.95 19.08
CA ILE A 140 3.31 13.56 20.20
C ILE A 140 3.12 12.75 21.47
N ASP A 141 1.88 12.60 21.94
CA ASP A 141 1.54 11.85 23.16
C ASP A 141 0.02 11.65 23.25
N VAL A 142 -0.50 10.42 23.15
CA VAL A 142 -1.95 10.14 23.37
C VAL A 142 -2.16 8.86 24.16
N CYS A 143 -3.27 8.73 24.87
CA CYS A 143 -3.70 7.46 25.47
C CYS A 143 -4.83 6.76 24.69
N TRP A 144 -5.43 7.45 23.71
CA TRP A 144 -6.47 6.94 22.82
C TRP A 144 -5.99 7.10 21.38
N LEU A 145 -5.60 5.99 20.76
CA LEU A 145 -5.19 5.97 19.36
C LEU A 145 -6.36 5.58 18.49
N GLU A 146 -6.68 6.42 17.51
CA GLU A 146 -7.72 6.11 16.54
C GLU A 146 -7.44 6.84 15.23
N ILE A 147 -7.12 6.05 14.22
CA ILE A 147 -6.89 6.51 12.84
C ILE A 147 -7.88 5.74 11.97
N ARG A 148 -8.59 6.47 11.13
CA ARG A 148 -9.55 5.89 10.18
C ARG A 148 -9.31 6.46 8.80
N GLY A 149 -9.68 5.69 7.79
CA GLY A 149 -9.83 6.24 6.45
C GLY A 149 -10.86 5.47 5.65
N ARG A 150 -11.15 5.99 4.48
CA ARG A 150 -12.13 5.44 3.56
C ARG A 150 -11.73 5.68 2.11
N ILE A 151 -12.08 4.76 1.25
CA ILE A 151 -12.01 4.92 -0.20
C ILE A 151 -13.25 4.31 -0.83
N HIS A 152 -13.76 4.93 -1.89
CA HIS A 152 -14.94 4.39 -2.58
C HIS A 152 -14.54 3.16 -3.41
N SER A 153 -15.30 2.06 -3.30
CA SER A 153 -15.07 0.80 -4.04
C SER A 153 -14.90 0.99 -5.55
N LYS A 154 -15.65 1.92 -6.16
CA LYS A 154 -15.58 2.26 -7.59
C LYS A 154 -14.23 2.83 -8.04
N MET A 155 -13.42 3.35 -7.11
CA MET A 155 -12.06 3.79 -7.42
C MET A 155 -11.13 2.60 -7.69
N LEU A 156 -11.43 1.43 -7.12
CA LEU A 156 -10.65 0.20 -7.24
C LEU A 156 -11.11 -0.61 -8.45
N SER A 157 -10.23 -1.46 -8.98
CA SER A 157 -10.63 -2.42 -10.03
C SER A 157 -11.56 -3.50 -9.44
N PRO A 158 -12.63 -3.89 -10.15
CA PRO A 158 -13.57 -4.92 -9.69
C PRO A 158 -12.96 -6.32 -9.78
N ASN A 159 -13.65 -7.30 -9.20
CA ASN A 159 -13.31 -8.72 -9.18
C ASN A 159 -11.86 -8.97 -8.73
N SER A 160 -11.42 -8.23 -7.71
CA SER A 160 -10.04 -8.18 -7.27
C SER A 160 -9.95 -8.24 -5.75
N THR A 161 -8.97 -8.99 -5.24
CA THR A 161 -8.64 -9.03 -3.81
C THR A 161 -7.60 -7.98 -3.50
N TYR A 162 -7.90 -7.10 -2.55
CA TYR A 162 -7.00 -6.05 -2.07
C TYR A 162 -6.58 -6.30 -0.64
N ALA A 163 -5.44 -5.74 -0.28
CA ALA A 163 -5.00 -5.59 1.10
C ALA A 163 -4.69 -4.11 1.39
N ALA A 164 -5.02 -3.68 2.61
CA ALA A 164 -4.68 -2.35 3.11
C ALA A 164 -3.44 -2.43 4.00
N TYR A 165 -2.50 -1.51 3.81
CA TYR A 165 -1.27 -1.41 4.56
C TYR A 165 -1.13 -0.01 5.15
N MET A 166 -0.92 0.08 6.45
CA MET A 166 -0.51 1.35 7.06
C MET A 166 0.98 1.55 6.82
N VAL A 167 1.34 2.72 6.28
CA VAL A 167 2.74 3.08 6.00
C VAL A 167 3.18 4.17 6.98
N PHE A 168 4.22 3.88 7.75
CA PHE A 168 4.64 4.73 8.87
C PHE A 168 6.13 4.60 9.21
N LYS A 169 6.61 5.51 10.05
CA LYS A 169 7.93 5.47 10.70
C LYS A 169 7.77 5.62 12.20
N ILE A 170 8.83 5.27 12.93
CA ILE A 170 8.95 5.52 14.36
C ILE A 170 10.00 6.61 14.57
N ALA A 171 9.63 7.70 15.23
CA ALA A 171 10.52 8.81 15.59
C ALA A 171 11.53 8.36 16.66
N ASP A 172 12.66 9.07 16.79
CA ASP A 172 13.70 8.74 17.79
C ASP A 172 13.16 8.73 19.23
N GLU A 173 12.27 9.66 19.56
CA GLU A 173 11.55 9.69 20.83
C GLU A 173 10.20 8.98 20.68
N PHE A 174 10.14 7.70 21.06
CA PHE A 174 8.92 6.88 20.99
C PHE A 174 8.70 6.08 22.30
N TYR A 175 7.46 5.68 22.56
CA TYR A 175 7.10 4.66 23.55
C TYR A 175 5.64 4.22 23.39
N GLY A 176 5.26 3.10 24.01
CA GLY A 176 3.85 2.69 24.17
C GLY A 176 3.19 2.19 22.88
N LEU A 177 3.99 1.84 21.87
CA LEU A 177 3.53 1.28 20.58
C LEU A 177 3.72 -0.24 20.50
N ASP A 178 4.44 -0.82 21.47
CA ASP A 178 4.73 -2.25 21.59
C ASP A 178 3.72 -2.98 22.49
N ALA A 179 3.06 -2.26 23.40
CA ALA A 179 1.94 -2.77 24.19
C ALA A 179 1.08 -1.62 24.77
N PRO A 180 -0.26 -1.80 24.87
CA PRO A 180 -1.03 -2.95 24.41
C PRO A 180 -1.14 -2.94 22.88
N PHE A 181 -1.35 -4.12 22.28
CA PHE A 181 -1.46 -4.23 20.83
C PHE A 181 -2.68 -3.47 20.30
N GLN A 182 -2.54 -2.98 19.07
CA GLN A 182 -3.57 -2.23 18.37
C GLN A 182 -4.52 -3.20 17.65
N GLU A 183 -5.73 -2.73 17.38
CA GLU A 183 -6.75 -3.41 16.60
C GLU A 183 -6.81 -2.75 15.22
N ALA A 184 -6.45 -3.49 14.17
CA ALA A 184 -6.61 -3.05 12.80
C ALA A 184 -7.86 -3.69 12.19
N SER A 185 -8.62 -2.95 11.40
CA SER A 185 -9.77 -3.49 10.67
C SER A 185 -9.89 -2.94 9.27
N VAL A 186 -10.47 -3.76 8.39
CA VAL A 186 -10.84 -3.41 7.01
C VAL A 186 -12.24 -3.94 6.76
N SER A 187 -13.11 -3.14 6.12
CA SER A 187 -14.48 -3.54 5.82
C SER A 187 -14.99 -2.92 4.53
N LEU A 188 -15.83 -3.66 3.81
CA LEU A 188 -16.56 -3.22 2.63
C LEU A 188 -17.97 -3.82 2.66
N GLY A 189 -19.00 -2.97 2.54
CA GLY A 189 -20.40 -3.43 2.53
C GLY A 189 -20.84 -4.17 3.79
N GLY A 190 -20.21 -3.87 4.95
CA GLY A 190 -20.48 -4.57 6.22
C GLY A 190 -19.76 -5.92 6.38
N ARG A 191 -19.07 -6.41 5.34
CA ARG A 191 -18.14 -7.53 5.42
C ARG A 191 -16.79 -6.99 5.82
N GLY A 192 -16.20 -7.49 6.89
CA GLY A 192 -14.92 -6.97 7.36
C GLY A 192 -14.09 -8.00 8.10
N SER A 193 -12.81 -7.70 8.21
CA SER A 193 -11.83 -8.43 9.00
C SER A 193 -11.26 -7.48 10.04
N THR A 194 -11.02 -8.02 11.23
CA THR A 194 -10.31 -7.35 12.31
C THR A 194 -9.16 -8.24 12.74
N LYS A 195 -7.97 -7.66 12.94
CA LYS A 195 -6.77 -8.36 13.41
C LYS A 195 -6.12 -7.57 14.54
N ILE A 196 -5.42 -8.29 15.41
CA ILE A 196 -4.53 -7.69 16.41
C ILE A 196 -3.18 -7.47 15.76
N VAL A 197 -2.66 -6.25 15.91
CA VAL A 197 -1.42 -5.82 15.28
C VAL A 197 -0.51 -5.14 16.29
N CYS A 198 0.80 -5.27 16.11
CA CYS A 198 1.79 -4.60 16.94
C CYS A 198 2.55 -3.60 16.07
N VAL A 199 2.33 -2.29 16.28
CA VAL A 199 2.97 -1.22 15.49
C VAL A 199 4.48 -1.17 15.72
N GLN A 200 4.97 -1.68 16.85
CA GLN A 200 6.39 -1.77 17.16
C GLN A 200 6.81 -3.17 17.61
N SER A 201 7.52 -3.91 16.76
CA SER A 201 8.22 -5.15 17.11
C SER A 201 9.74 -4.97 17.15
N TYR A 202 10.42 -5.65 18.07
CA TYR A 202 11.88 -5.70 18.14
C TYR A 202 12.34 -7.04 17.56
N ASP A 203 13.18 -7.03 16.53
CA ASP A 203 13.73 -8.26 15.96
C ASP A 203 14.87 -8.77 16.86
N SER A 204 14.68 -9.98 17.39
CA SER A 204 15.17 -10.36 18.72
C SER A 204 16.61 -10.88 18.81
N GLU A 205 17.52 -10.54 17.89
CA GLU A 205 18.90 -11.08 17.96
C GLU A 205 20.00 -10.02 18.11
N ASP A 206 19.88 -8.80 17.56
CA ASP A 206 20.97 -7.81 17.59
C ASP A 206 20.56 -6.38 17.95
N GLU A 207 19.27 -6.05 18.11
CA GLU A 207 18.86 -4.69 18.46
C GLU A 207 18.87 -4.48 19.98
N GLU A 208 19.87 -3.71 20.45
CA GLU A 208 19.85 -3.16 21.80
C GLU A 208 18.56 -2.35 21.99
N VAL A 209 17.72 -2.76 22.95
CA VAL A 209 16.55 -1.98 23.39
C VAL A 209 17.01 -0.54 23.59
N PRO A 210 16.41 0.45 22.89
CA PRO A 210 16.88 1.82 22.94
C PRO A 210 16.99 2.34 24.37
N GLU A 211 18.04 3.12 24.66
CA GLU A 211 18.34 3.60 26.02
C GLU A 211 17.20 4.44 26.62
N ASN A 212 16.31 4.95 25.76
CA ASN A 212 15.09 5.69 26.08
C ASN A 212 13.82 4.83 26.18
N TYR A 213 13.90 3.49 26.23
CA TYR A 213 12.74 2.64 26.46
C TYR A 213 12.19 2.82 27.90
N TRP A 214 10.99 3.40 28.02
CA TRP A 214 10.32 3.66 29.30
C TRP A 214 9.09 2.76 29.48
N PRO A 215 9.22 1.57 30.11
CA PRO A 215 8.05 0.77 30.43
C PRO A 215 7.27 1.44 31.57
N MET A 216 6.22 2.18 31.21
CA MET A 216 5.35 2.89 32.17
C MET A 216 4.60 1.95 33.13
N SER A 217 4.64 0.62 32.93
CA SER A 217 4.01 -0.36 33.83
C SER A 217 4.76 -0.58 35.16
N ILE A 218 5.87 0.12 35.42
CA ILE A 218 6.71 -0.12 36.61
C ILE A 218 6.82 1.15 37.46
N GLY A 219 6.13 1.14 38.62
CA GLY A 219 6.22 2.21 39.62
C GLY A 219 7.65 2.51 40.08
N PRO A 220 7.88 3.71 40.67
CA PRO A 220 9.22 4.29 40.88
C PRO A 220 10.21 3.43 41.70
N LEU A 221 9.74 2.45 42.47
CA LEU A 221 10.56 1.62 43.36
C LEU A 221 11.30 0.47 42.66
N LEU A 222 10.96 0.12 41.42
CA LEU A 222 11.65 -0.93 40.64
C LEU A 222 12.60 -0.36 39.57
N ARG A 223 12.76 0.97 39.50
CA ARG A 223 13.65 1.71 38.57
C ARG A 223 15.13 1.28 38.62
N ARG A 224 15.57 0.58 39.67
CA ARG A 224 16.97 0.15 39.83
C ARG A 224 17.25 -1.33 39.48
N ARG A 225 16.24 -2.14 39.13
CA ARG A 225 16.44 -3.59 38.89
C ARG A 225 16.01 -4.11 37.52
N ALA A 226 15.42 -3.28 36.66
CA ALA A 226 15.06 -3.68 35.29
C ALA A 226 16.14 -3.34 34.25
N ARG A 227 17.40 -3.16 34.65
CA ARG A 227 18.52 -3.23 33.69
C ARG A 227 18.87 -4.71 33.53
N ARG A 228 18.69 -5.21 32.31
CA ARG A 228 18.96 -6.60 31.88
C ARG A 228 18.04 -7.65 32.49
N ARG A 229 16.86 -7.80 31.89
CA ARG A 229 16.20 -9.11 31.76
C ARG A 229 15.10 -8.97 30.71
N ASP A 230 15.46 -9.35 29.49
CA ASP A 230 14.70 -10.33 28.72
C ASP A 230 13.19 -10.10 28.78
N ARG A 231 12.71 -9.15 27.97
CA ARG A 231 11.30 -9.08 27.58
C ARG A 231 11.23 -9.22 26.08
N ARG A 232 11.56 -10.42 25.59
CA ARG A 232 11.00 -10.91 24.34
C ARG A 232 9.48 -10.80 24.50
N LEU A 233 8.84 -9.84 23.84
CA LEU A 233 7.40 -9.89 23.65
C LEU A 233 7.17 -11.20 22.89
N VAL A 234 6.70 -12.22 23.58
CA VAL A 234 6.23 -13.44 22.93
C VAL A 234 4.95 -13.01 22.22
N LEU A 235 5.11 -12.59 20.98
CA LEU A 235 4.00 -12.33 20.10
C LEU A 235 3.26 -13.66 19.95
N ASP A 236 1.95 -13.62 20.16
CA ASP A 236 1.10 -14.74 19.78
C ASP A 236 1.23 -14.95 18.27
N GLU A 237 1.06 -16.19 17.78
CA GLU A 237 1.20 -16.49 16.34
C GLU A 237 0.25 -15.65 15.47
N ASP A 238 -0.84 -15.16 16.08
CA ASP A 238 -1.89 -14.38 15.43
C ASP A 238 -1.63 -12.85 15.39
N VAL A 239 -0.52 -12.35 15.97
CA VAL A 239 -0.22 -10.91 15.96
C VAL A 239 0.54 -10.52 14.70
N THR A 240 -0.04 -9.61 13.91
CA THR A 240 0.64 -9.08 12.72
C THR A 240 1.62 -7.98 13.12
N VAL A 241 2.85 -8.06 12.60
CA VAL A 241 3.93 -7.09 12.83
C VAL A 241 4.30 -6.37 11.53
N PRO A 242 4.83 -5.13 11.61
CA PRO A 242 5.25 -4.40 10.43
C PRO A 242 6.50 -5.00 9.79
N GLN A 243 6.67 -4.75 8.50
CA GLN A 243 7.87 -5.07 7.73
C GLN A 243 8.53 -3.79 7.25
N LYS A 244 9.86 -3.78 7.27
CA LYS A 244 10.64 -2.65 6.73
C LYS A 244 10.67 -2.74 5.20
N ARG A 245 10.34 -1.63 4.55
CA ARG A 245 10.37 -1.46 3.09
C ARG A 245 11.74 -1.00 2.61
N THR A 246 11.95 -1.04 1.30
CA THR A 246 13.17 -0.55 0.63
C THR A 246 13.34 0.96 0.67
N ASP A 247 12.27 1.72 0.92
CA ASP A 247 12.25 3.17 1.08
C ASP A 247 12.43 3.61 2.56
N GLU A 248 12.82 2.66 3.43
CA GLU A 248 13.00 2.84 4.88
C GLU A 248 11.71 3.12 5.66
N TRP A 249 10.54 3.15 5.02
CA TRP A 249 9.26 3.15 5.72
C TRP A 249 8.92 1.75 6.23
N MET A 250 8.08 1.68 7.27
CA MET A 250 7.46 0.43 7.71
C MET A 250 6.10 0.28 7.04
N GLU A 251 5.73 -0.94 6.68
CA GLU A 251 4.36 -1.28 6.29
C GLU A 251 3.76 -2.33 7.22
N LEU A 252 2.50 -2.12 7.61
CA LEU A 252 1.74 -3.04 8.44
C LEU A 252 0.44 -3.42 7.74
N GLU A 253 0.25 -4.71 7.46
CA GLU A 253 -1.00 -5.21 6.89
C GLU A 253 -2.15 -5.04 7.89
N MET A 254 -3.17 -4.28 7.48
CA MET A 254 -4.36 -4.03 8.28
C MET A 254 -5.46 -5.08 8.05
N GLY A 255 -5.46 -5.70 6.86
CA GLY A 255 -6.45 -6.70 6.47
C GLY A 255 -6.68 -6.75 4.96
N GLU A 256 -7.51 -7.70 4.54
CA GLU A 256 -7.84 -7.98 3.15
C GLU A 256 -9.33 -7.84 2.90
N PHE A 257 -9.71 -7.53 1.66
CA PHE A 257 -11.09 -7.46 1.21
C PHE A 257 -11.19 -7.77 -0.27
N ILE A 258 -12.37 -8.21 -0.71
CA ILE A 258 -12.68 -8.47 -2.12
C ILE A 258 -13.58 -7.35 -2.61
N ASN A 259 -13.22 -6.73 -3.73
CA ASN A 259 -14.04 -5.75 -4.41
C ASN A 259 -14.78 -6.45 -5.56
N GLU A 260 -16.06 -6.76 -5.38
CA GLU A 260 -16.87 -7.49 -6.36
C GLU A 260 -17.40 -6.56 -7.47
N GLU A 261 -17.68 -7.09 -8.66
CA GLU A 261 -18.30 -6.29 -9.72
C GLU A 261 -19.70 -5.78 -9.32
N GLY A 262 -19.96 -4.50 -9.55
CA GLY A 262 -21.21 -3.84 -9.18
C GLY A 262 -21.30 -3.44 -7.71
N GLU A 263 -20.25 -3.66 -6.91
CA GLU A 263 -20.19 -3.25 -5.52
C GLU A 263 -20.10 -1.71 -5.39
N ASP A 264 -21.14 -1.12 -4.80
CA ASP A 264 -21.26 0.32 -4.57
C ASP A 264 -21.21 0.59 -3.06
N GLY A 265 -20.03 0.96 -2.56
CA GLY A 265 -19.84 1.23 -1.15
C GLY A 265 -18.50 1.87 -0.81
N GLU A 266 -18.32 2.17 0.48
CA GLU A 266 -17.05 2.63 1.03
C GLU A 266 -16.28 1.44 1.61
N VAL A 267 -15.01 1.33 1.23
CA VAL A 267 -14.03 0.52 1.96
C VAL A 267 -13.55 1.35 3.12
N CYS A 268 -13.75 0.88 4.35
CA CYS A 268 -13.34 1.54 5.58
C CYS A 268 -12.19 0.78 6.23
N PHE A 269 -11.17 1.51 6.67
CA PHE A 269 -10.03 0.98 7.42
C PHE A 269 -9.84 1.74 8.71
N SER A 270 -9.38 1.06 9.75
CA SER A 270 -9.04 1.69 11.02
C SER A 270 -7.89 1.01 11.75
N LEU A 271 -7.11 1.80 12.47
CA LEU A 271 -6.15 1.36 13.47
C LEU A 271 -6.53 2.00 14.81
N MET A 272 -6.78 1.17 15.83
CA MET A 272 -7.31 1.61 17.10
C MET A 272 -6.59 1.01 18.30
N GLU A 273 -6.36 1.84 19.32
CA GLU A 273 -6.07 1.38 20.68
C GLU A 273 -6.65 2.40 21.67
N THR A 274 -7.91 2.18 22.01
CA THR A 274 -8.73 3.11 22.81
C THR A 274 -9.09 2.56 24.18
N LYS A 275 -8.86 1.25 24.40
CA LYS A 275 -9.25 0.51 25.60
C LYS A 275 -8.13 0.44 26.65
N GLY A 276 -6.87 0.52 26.21
CA GLY A 276 -5.70 0.30 27.06
C GLY A 276 -5.38 1.46 28.01
N GLY A 277 -5.66 2.70 27.59
CA GLY A 277 -5.34 3.91 28.35
C GLY A 277 -3.84 4.18 28.50
N ASN A 278 -2.98 3.44 27.80
CA ASN A 278 -1.54 3.62 27.83
C ASN A 278 -1.14 4.76 26.89
N TRP A 279 -0.33 5.67 27.43
CA TRP A 279 0.25 6.75 26.66
C TRP A 279 1.25 6.20 25.65
N LYS A 280 1.27 6.83 24.48
CA LYS A 280 2.05 6.43 23.32
C LYS A 280 2.50 7.64 22.52
N ARG A 281 3.66 7.51 21.88
CA ARG A 281 4.36 8.59 21.22
C ARG A 281 5.21 8.05 20.07
N GLY A 282 5.47 8.90 19.09
CA GLY A 282 6.55 8.71 18.11
C GLY A 282 6.11 8.02 16.82
N LEU A 283 4.82 7.70 16.67
CA LEU A 283 4.28 7.18 15.41
C LEU A 283 4.21 8.30 14.36
N ILE A 284 4.92 8.14 13.24
CA ILE A 284 4.87 9.05 12.10
C ILE A 284 4.09 8.37 10.96
N VAL A 285 2.89 8.84 10.67
CA VAL A 285 2.01 8.28 9.65
C VAL A 285 2.24 8.98 8.32
N GLN A 286 2.58 8.20 7.29
CA GLN A 286 2.56 8.68 5.90
C GLN A 286 1.17 8.56 5.31
N GLY A 287 0.52 7.42 5.53
CA GLY A 287 -0.75 7.10 4.89
C GLY A 287 -1.16 5.64 4.98
N ILE A 288 -2.20 5.30 4.20
CA ILE A 288 -2.70 3.93 4.02
C ILE A 288 -2.65 3.59 2.54
N GLU A 289 -1.91 2.53 2.21
CA GLU A 289 -1.74 1.97 0.86
C GLU A 289 -2.75 0.83 0.63
N ILE A 290 -3.44 0.86 -0.51
CA ILE A 290 -4.41 -0.14 -0.96
C ILE A 290 -3.88 -0.72 -2.27
N ARG A 291 -3.45 -1.98 -2.22
CA ARG A 291 -2.88 -2.70 -3.38
C ARG A 291 -3.45 -4.11 -3.50
N LEU A 292 -3.34 -4.70 -4.69
CA LEU A 292 -3.75 -6.09 -4.89
C LEU A 292 -3.01 -7.02 -3.93
N LYS A 293 -3.74 -7.97 -3.35
CA LYS A 293 -3.14 -9.10 -2.65
C LYS A 293 -2.69 -10.11 -3.69
N LYS A 294 -1.38 -10.34 -3.78
CA LYS A 294 -0.86 -11.44 -4.60
C LYS A 294 -1.21 -12.76 -3.92
N SER A 295 -1.87 -13.66 -4.65
CA SER A 295 -2.03 -15.05 -4.21
C SER A 295 -0.64 -15.68 -4.13
N GLY A 296 -0.24 -16.12 -2.93
CA GLY A 296 1.00 -16.86 -2.72
C GLY A 296 1.00 -18.23 -3.35
#